data_AF-A0A375YM55-F1
#
_entry.id   AF-A0A375YM55-F1
#
_cell.length_a   1.000
_cell.length_b   1.000
_cell.length_c   1.000
_cell.angle_alpha   90.00
_cell.angle_beta   90.00
_cell.angle_gamma   90.00
#
_symmetry.space_group_name_H-M   'P 1'
#
loop_
_entity.id
_entity.type
_entity.pdbx_description
1 polymer ?
#
loop_
_entity_poly.entity_id
_entity_poly.type
_entity_poly.pdbx_seq_one_letter_code
_entity_poly.pdbx_strand_id
1 'polypeptide(L)'
;MTDAAVTQWNLPDSDICSAALRLLYDVSPAFLADHCVRSFVFGRELAAARGLRGGIDYDEELVFLACALHDLGLTDYGEGDQRFEVEGADAAARFLRDRAVAEDRVTPVWQAIALHTSLGVAHRFGPVQAVAFLGITLDIDGRDRDALPAGFADRVHAQWPRDDLGYAIAHRVARGIAAKPDKAPPFSFPAHIHQLVNGAPPMTFWDVVDNAPWGDRARSLPC
;
A
#
# COMPACT_ATOMS: atom_id res chain seq x y z
N MET A 1 -18.03 -7.90 2.88
CA MET A 1 -18.45 -6.75 3.69
C MET A 1 -19.97 -6.63 3.70
N THR A 2 -20.60 -6.21 4.80
CA THR A 2 -22.05 -5.94 4.85
C THR A 2 -22.34 -4.48 4.45
N ASP A 3 -23.49 -4.23 3.82
CA ASP A 3 -23.96 -2.86 3.49
C ASP A 3 -24.06 -1.97 4.75
N ALA A 4 -24.28 -2.59 5.91
CA ALA A 4 -24.30 -1.92 7.20
C ALA A 4 -22.94 -1.29 7.57
N ALA A 5 -21.82 -1.97 7.28
CA ALA A 5 -20.49 -1.44 7.57
C ALA A 5 -20.12 -0.28 6.64
N VAL A 6 -20.46 -0.37 5.35
CA VAL A 6 -20.29 0.73 4.37
C VAL A 6 -21.01 1.98 4.86
N THR A 7 -22.27 1.84 5.27
CA THR A 7 -23.09 2.95 5.79
C THR A 7 -22.55 3.50 7.11
N GLN A 8 -22.25 2.63 8.08
CA GLN A 8 -21.79 3.04 9.42
C GLN A 8 -20.48 3.84 9.36
N TRP A 9 -19.57 3.44 8.48
CA TRP A 9 -18.26 4.06 8.33
C TRP A 9 -18.20 5.06 7.19
N ASN A 10 -19.34 5.39 6.56
CA ASN A 10 -19.43 6.33 5.45
C ASN A 10 -18.34 6.09 4.39
N LEU A 11 -18.17 4.83 3.98
CA LEU A 11 -17.21 4.50 2.92
C LEU A 11 -17.77 4.98 1.57
N PRO A 12 -16.94 5.48 0.64
CA PRO A 12 -17.38 5.82 -0.70
C PRO A 12 -18.12 4.65 -1.36
N ASP A 13 -19.32 4.93 -1.88
CA ASP A 13 -20.28 3.92 -2.33
C ASP A 13 -20.63 4.03 -3.83
N SER A 14 -19.93 4.90 -4.57
CA SER A 14 -20.05 4.99 -6.03
C SER A 14 -19.82 3.63 -6.69
N ASP A 15 -20.34 3.45 -7.90
CA ASP A 15 -20.29 2.16 -8.61
C ASP A 15 -18.88 1.58 -8.71
N ILE A 16 -17.87 2.45 -8.92
CA ILE A 16 -16.47 2.03 -9.01
C ILE A 16 -15.89 1.61 -7.66
N CYS A 17 -16.23 2.33 -6.58
CA CYS A 17 -15.80 1.99 -5.21
C CYS A 17 -16.46 0.69 -4.73
N SER A 18 -17.75 0.54 -4.98
CA SER A 18 -18.49 -0.69 -4.71
C SER A 18 -17.90 -1.88 -5.48
N ALA A 19 -17.51 -1.69 -6.75
CA ALA A 19 -16.86 -2.73 -7.53
C ALA A 19 -15.44 -3.05 -7.02
N ALA A 20 -14.66 -2.05 -6.63
CA ALA A 20 -13.31 -2.23 -6.08
C ALA A 20 -13.36 -2.99 -4.76
N LEU A 21 -14.33 -2.67 -3.91
CA LEU A 21 -14.55 -3.33 -2.63
C LEU A 21 -14.95 -4.80 -2.80
N ARG A 22 -15.81 -5.10 -3.78
CA ARG A 22 -16.14 -6.50 -4.14
C ARG A 22 -14.90 -7.25 -4.59
N LEU A 23 -14.15 -6.69 -5.55
CA LEU A 23 -12.90 -7.29 -6.01
C LEU A 23 -11.94 -7.58 -4.85
N LEU A 24 -11.72 -6.59 -3.98
CA LEU A 24 -10.83 -6.71 -2.81
C LEU A 24 -11.19 -7.94 -1.96
N TYR A 25 -12.45 -8.09 -1.58
CA TYR A 25 -12.90 -9.20 -0.75
C TYR A 25 -12.98 -10.54 -1.50
N ASP A 26 -13.14 -10.51 -2.83
CA ASP A 26 -13.18 -11.73 -3.65
C ASP A 26 -11.79 -12.37 -3.82
N VAL A 27 -10.74 -11.55 -3.88
CA VAL A 27 -9.38 -12.02 -4.24
C VAL A 27 -8.38 -12.01 -3.09
N SER A 28 -8.68 -11.30 -2.00
CA SER A 28 -7.77 -11.15 -0.87
C SER A 28 -8.16 -12.03 0.32
N PRO A 29 -7.18 -12.56 1.08
CA PRO A 29 -7.46 -13.11 2.39
C PRO A 29 -7.99 -12.01 3.34
N ALA A 30 -8.78 -12.40 4.35
CA ALA A 30 -9.49 -11.48 5.23
C ALA A 30 -8.59 -10.40 5.84
N PHE A 31 -7.44 -10.76 6.42
CA PHE A 31 -6.51 -9.80 7.03
C PHE A 31 -6.05 -8.70 6.08
N LEU A 32 -5.90 -9.02 4.78
CA LEU A 32 -5.42 -8.11 3.74
C LEU A 32 -6.54 -7.20 3.25
N ALA A 33 -7.72 -7.77 3.03
CA ALA A 33 -8.92 -6.99 2.70
C ALA A 33 -9.24 -5.98 3.80
N ASP A 34 -9.20 -6.43 5.05
CA ASP A 34 -9.47 -5.60 6.21
C ASP A 34 -8.39 -4.52 6.40
N HIS A 35 -7.12 -4.84 6.15
CA HIS A 35 -6.03 -3.84 6.10
C HIS A 35 -6.28 -2.73 5.08
N CYS A 36 -6.69 -3.09 3.87
CA CYS A 36 -6.98 -2.11 2.82
C CYS A 36 -8.12 -1.15 3.22
N VAL A 37 -9.16 -1.68 3.87
CA VAL A 37 -10.28 -0.85 4.38
C VAL A 37 -9.84 0.02 5.56
N ARG A 38 -9.12 -0.55 6.54
CA ARG A 38 -8.56 0.22 7.67
C ARG A 38 -7.66 1.35 7.19
N SER A 39 -6.82 1.09 6.18
CA SER A 39 -5.93 2.09 5.59
C SER A 39 -6.70 3.29 5.07
N PHE A 40 -7.83 3.10 4.38
CA PHE A 40 -8.68 4.23 3.99
C PHE A 40 -9.22 5.00 5.20
N VAL A 41 -9.81 4.30 6.17
CA VAL A 41 -10.46 4.91 7.34
C VAL A 41 -9.45 5.71 8.17
N PHE A 42 -8.27 5.16 8.40
CA PHE A 42 -7.19 5.85 9.10
C PHE A 42 -6.63 7.03 8.31
N GLY A 43 -6.42 6.86 7.00
CA GLY A 43 -5.93 7.94 6.14
C GLY A 43 -6.88 9.15 6.18
N ARG A 44 -8.18 8.90 6.04
CA ARG A 44 -9.21 9.94 6.15
C ARG A 44 -9.22 10.62 7.51
N GLU A 45 -9.15 9.86 8.60
CA GLU A 45 -9.18 10.44 9.95
C GLU A 45 -7.94 11.29 10.23
N LEU A 46 -6.75 10.82 9.81
CA LEU A 46 -5.52 11.61 9.90
C LEU A 46 -5.55 12.86 9.02
N ALA A 47 -6.16 12.78 7.83
CA ALA A 47 -6.35 13.94 6.96
C ALA A 47 -7.24 14.99 7.65
N ALA A 48 -8.35 14.56 8.25
CA ALA A 48 -9.25 15.43 9.02
C ALA A 48 -8.54 16.06 10.23
N ALA A 49 -7.73 15.29 10.97
CA ALA A 49 -6.92 15.81 12.07
C ALA A 49 -5.90 16.88 11.63
N ARG A 50 -5.51 16.88 10.35
CA ARG A 50 -4.65 17.90 9.71
C ARG A 50 -5.43 19.04 9.05
N GLY A 51 -6.75 19.07 9.20
CA GLY A 51 -7.62 20.09 8.62
C GLY A 51 -7.92 19.90 7.13
N LEU A 52 -7.60 18.75 6.56
CA LEU A 52 -7.94 18.41 5.16
C LEU A 52 -9.33 17.78 5.10
N ARG A 53 -10.08 18.11 4.05
CA ARG A 53 -11.46 17.64 3.84
C ARG A 53 -11.57 16.87 2.53
N GLY A 54 -12.10 15.65 2.60
CA GLY A 54 -12.47 14.87 1.42
C GLY A 54 -13.48 15.62 0.55
N GLY A 55 -13.28 15.57 -0.77
CA GLY A 55 -14.09 16.30 -1.76
C GLY A 55 -13.76 17.78 -1.89
N ILE A 56 -12.85 18.32 -1.08
CA ILE A 56 -12.39 19.73 -1.17
C ILE A 56 -10.88 19.79 -1.36
N ASP A 57 -10.12 19.20 -0.44
CA ASP A 57 -8.67 19.25 -0.44
C ASP A 57 -8.05 18.01 -1.12
N TYR A 58 -8.81 16.92 -1.25
CA TYR A 58 -8.45 15.72 -1.98
C TYR A 58 -9.70 14.99 -2.51
N ASP A 59 -9.54 14.23 -3.59
CA ASP A 59 -10.59 13.33 -4.09
C ASP A 59 -10.64 12.07 -3.19
N GLU A 60 -11.69 11.99 -2.37
CA GLU A 60 -11.89 10.89 -1.41
C GLU A 60 -12.16 9.55 -2.12
N GLU A 61 -12.79 9.59 -3.30
CA GLU A 61 -13.03 8.41 -4.13
C GLU A 61 -11.70 7.80 -4.57
N LEU A 62 -10.76 8.64 -5.02
CA LEU A 62 -9.42 8.15 -5.44
C LEU A 62 -8.58 7.66 -4.26
N VAL A 63 -8.68 8.27 -3.08
CA VAL A 63 -8.02 7.74 -1.88
C VAL A 63 -8.59 6.37 -1.51
N PHE A 64 -9.91 6.20 -1.56
CA PHE A 64 -10.54 4.90 -1.30
C PHE A 64 -10.10 3.85 -2.32
N LEU A 65 -10.12 4.17 -3.61
CA LEU A 65 -9.67 3.25 -4.66
C LEU A 65 -8.20 2.88 -4.51
N ALA A 66 -7.34 3.84 -4.15
CA ALA A 66 -5.93 3.57 -3.87
C ALA A 66 -5.77 2.60 -2.69
N CYS A 67 -6.37 2.89 -1.54
CA CYS A 67 -6.27 2.03 -0.36
C CYS A 67 -6.88 0.64 -0.60
N ALA A 68 -8.04 0.56 -1.26
CA ALA A 68 -8.74 -0.69 -1.52
C ALA A 68 -8.00 -1.62 -2.48
N LEU A 69 -7.14 -1.08 -3.36
CA LEU A 69 -6.49 -1.84 -4.42
C LEU A 69 -4.96 -1.97 -4.26
N HIS A 70 -4.35 -1.32 -3.25
CA HIS A 70 -2.90 -1.20 -3.18
C HIS A 70 -2.15 -2.53 -3.07
N ASP A 71 -2.74 -3.50 -2.39
CA ASP A 71 -2.15 -4.81 -2.13
C ASP A 71 -2.59 -5.90 -3.12
N LEU A 72 -3.22 -5.53 -4.25
CA LEU A 72 -3.60 -6.52 -5.26
C LEU A 72 -2.39 -7.30 -5.83
N GLY A 73 -1.19 -6.72 -5.81
CA GLY A 73 0.06 -7.41 -6.18
C GLY A 73 0.45 -8.56 -5.23
N LEU A 74 -0.20 -8.68 -4.07
CA LEU A 74 -0.08 -9.81 -3.16
C LEU A 74 -1.15 -10.88 -3.42
N THR A 75 -1.93 -10.76 -4.48
CA THR A 75 -3.00 -11.70 -4.84
C THR A 75 -2.79 -12.23 -6.25
N ASP A 76 -3.44 -13.35 -6.57
CA ASP A 76 -3.38 -13.95 -7.91
C ASP A 76 -3.93 -13.00 -8.99
N TYR A 77 -4.75 -12.00 -8.61
CA TYR A 77 -5.27 -10.98 -9.51
C TYR A 77 -4.19 -10.02 -10.03
N GLY A 78 -3.21 -9.71 -9.20
CA GLY A 78 -2.10 -8.80 -9.53
C GLY A 78 -0.80 -9.51 -9.89
N GLU A 79 -0.72 -10.83 -9.76
CA GLU A 79 0.53 -11.58 -9.89
C GLU A 79 1.27 -11.29 -11.21
N GLY A 80 2.56 -10.99 -11.09
CA GLY A 80 3.51 -10.92 -12.20
C GLY A 80 4.94 -11.25 -11.78
N ASP A 81 5.89 -10.59 -12.43
CA ASP A 81 7.34 -10.74 -12.23
C ASP A 81 8.02 -9.48 -11.65
N GLN A 82 7.24 -8.54 -11.10
CA GLN A 82 7.73 -7.28 -10.54
C GLN A 82 7.53 -7.23 -9.02
N ARG A 83 8.08 -6.22 -8.35
CA ARG A 83 7.74 -5.96 -6.94
C ARG A 83 6.23 -5.73 -6.77
N PHE A 84 5.65 -6.24 -5.68
CA PHE A 84 4.18 -6.27 -5.49
C PHE A 84 3.53 -4.88 -5.57
N GLU A 85 4.27 -3.82 -5.22
CA GLU A 85 3.74 -2.45 -5.27
C GLU A 85 3.43 -2.00 -6.69
N VAL A 86 4.29 -2.39 -7.66
CA VAL A 86 4.09 -2.06 -9.07
C VAL A 86 3.01 -2.96 -9.66
N GLU A 87 3.01 -4.24 -9.29
CA GLU A 87 1.98 -5.20 -9.71
C GLU A 87 0.58 -4.80 -9.25
N GLY A 88 0.45 -4.37 -7.99
CA GLY A 88 -0.79 -3.84 -7.44
C GLY A 88 -1.24 -2.58 -8.16
N ALA A 89 -0.31 -1.66 -8.44
CA ALA A 89 -0.60 -0.43 -9.18
C ALA A 89 -1.10 -0.74 -10.59
N ASP A 90 -0.42 -1.64 -11.32
CA ASP A 90 -0.80 -2.05 -12.67
C ASP A 90 -2.15 -2.77 -12.68
N ALA A 91 -2.41 -3.64 -11.70
CA ALA A 91 -3.70 -4.31 -11.53
C ALA A 91 -4.84 -3.33 -11.26
N ALA A 92 -4.62 -2.36 -10.38
CA ALA A 92 -5.59 -1.30 -10.11
C ALA A 92 -5.86 -0.44 -11.36
N ALA A 93 -4.82 -0.05 -12.09
CA ALA A 93 -4.99 0.73 -13.31
C ALA A 93 -5.76 -0.04 -14.39
N ARG A 94 -5.51 -1.34 -14.58
CA ARG A 94 -6.33 -2.18 -15.47
C ARG A 94 -7.79 -2.21 -15.01
N PHE A 95 -8.04 -2.49 -13.73
CA PHE A 95 -9.38 -2.55 -13.15
C PHE A 95 -10.19 -1.26 -13.39
N LEU A 96 -9.55 -0.09 -13.24
CA LEU A 96 -10.16 1.22 -13.44
C LEU A 96 -10.41 1.52 -14.93
N ARG A 97 -9.43 1.24 -15.80
CA ARG A 97 -9.54 1.44 -17.25
C ARG A 97 -10.64 0.58 -17.87
N ASP A 98 -10.76 -0.67 -17.44
CA ASP A 98 -11.83 -1.58 -17.89
C ASP A 98 -13.23 -1.07 -17.53
N ARG A 99 -13.32 -0.11 -16.61
CA ARG A 99 -14.55 0.59 -16.18
C ARG A 99 -14.63 2.03 -16.68
N ALA A 100 -13.84 2.36 -17.71
CA ALA A 100 -13.82 3.67 -18.36
C ALA A 100 -13.51 4.85 -17.43
N VAL A 101 -12.77 4.62 -16.34
CA VAL A 101 -12.22 5.70 -15.52
C VAL A 101 -11.15 6.44 -16.32
N ALA A 102 -11.22 7.77 -16.35
CA ALA A 102 -10.30 8.60 -17.12
C ALA A 102 -8.86 8.55 -16.57
N GLU A 103 -7.86 8.68 -17.46
CA GLU A 103 -6.43 8.52 -17.11
C GLU A 103 -5.92 9.51 -16.06
N ASP A 104 -6.49 10.72 -16.02
CA ASP A 104 -6.19 11.74 -15.01
C ASP A 104 -6.64 11.32 -13.60
N ARG A 105 -7.61 10.40 -13.50
CA ARG A 105 -8.06 9.77 -12.25
C ARG A 105 -7.35 8.45 -11.97
N VAL A 106 -6.96 7.69 -13.00
CA VAL A 106 -6.16 6.47 -12.87
C VAL A 106 -4.75 6.79 -12.36
N THR A 107 -4.13 7.86 -12.86
CA THR A 107 -2.73 8.19 -12.57
C THR A 107 -2.47 8.42 -11.08
N PRO A 108 -3.26 9.22 -10.33
CA PRO A 108 -3.07 9.38 -8.89
C PRO A 108 -3.24 8.09 -8.10
N VAL A 109 -4.15 7.20 -8.52
CA VAL A 109 -4.35 5.89 -7.87
C VAL A 109 -3.13 5.00 -8.10
N TRP A 110 -2.67 4.86 -9.35
CA TRP A 110 -1.47 4.09 -9.67
C TRP A 110 -0.26 4.61 -8.90
N GLN A 111 -0.07 5.94 -8.84
CA GLN A 111 1.04 6.56 -8.11
C GLN A 111 0.94 6.32 -6.60
N ALA A 112 -0.25 6.47 -6.00
CA ALA A 112 -0.45 6.21 -4.57
C ALA A 112 -0.05 4.77 -4.22
N ILE A 113 -0.44 3.81 -5.06
CA ILE A 113 -0.12 2.40 -4.87
C ILE A 113 1.37 2.14 -5.11
N ALA A 114 1.95 2.55 -6.24
CA ALA A 114 3.37 2.28 -6.52
C ALA A 114 4.32 2.87 -5.47
N LEU A 115 3.91 3.95 -4.79
CA LEU A 115 4.70 4.67 -3.80
C LEU A 115 4.40 4.28 -2.35
N HIS A 116 3.45 3.37 -2.07
CA HIS A 116 2.93 3.19 -0.70
C HIS A 116 3.97 2.66 0.30
N THR A 117 5.01 1.96 -0.15
CA THR A 117 6.14 1.51 0.70
C THR A 117 7.35 2.46 0.66
N SER A 118 7.28 3.53 -0.12
CA SER A 118 8.39 4.47 -0.34
C SER A 118 8.32 5.66 0.61
N LEU A 119 8.88 5.48 1.82
CA LEU A 119 8.88 6.50 2.87
C LEU A 119 9.40 7.85 2.37
N GLY A 120 8.64 8.92 2.64
CA GLY A 120 9.04 10.28 2.29
C GLY A 120 8.85 10.67 0.82
N VAL A 121 8.21 9.83 0.00
CA VAL A 121 8.02 10.10 -1.43
C VAL A 121 6.58 10.47 -1.77
N ALA A 122 5.59 9.69 -1.33
CA ALA A 122 4.18 9.79 -1.77
C ALA A 122 3.59 11.22 -1.65
N HIS A 123 3.89 11.94 -0.58
CA HIS A 123 3.37 13.30 -0.35
C HIS A 123 3.84 14.34 -1.37
N ARG A 124 4.86 14.05 -2.18
CA ARG A 124 5.36 14.95 -3.25
C ARG A 124 4.52 14.89 -4.52
N PHE A 125 3.60 13.92 -4.64
CA PHE A 125 2.84 13.66 -5.86
C PHE A 125 1.40 14.17 -5.81
N GLY A 126 0.92 14.56 -4.63
CA GLY A 126 -0.41 15.13 -4.47
C GLY A 126 -1.09 14.63 -3.20
N PRO A 127 -2.28 15.18 -2.91
CA PRO A 127 -2.97 14.92 -1.66
C PRO A 127 -3.60 13.50 -1.64
N VAL A 128 -3.97 12.92 -2.79
CA VAL A 128 -4.47 11.53 -2.86
C VAL A 128 -3.38 10.54 -2.39
N GLN A 129 -2.18 10.67 -2.95
CA GLN A 129 -1.02 9.85 -2.62
C GLN A 129 -0.60 10.06 -1.16
N ALA A 130 -0.63 11.30 -0.68
CA ALA A 130 -0.32 11.63 0.71
C ALA A 130 -1.29 10.96 1.68
N VAL A 131 -2.60 11.11 1.47
CA VAL A 131 -3.63 10.59 2.39
C VAL A 131 -3.65 9.06 2.39
N ALA A 132 -3.55 8.42 1.24
CA ALA A 132 -3.46 6.96 1.14
C ALA A 132 -2.23 6.43 1.91
N PHE A 133 -1.06 7.04 1.67
CA PHE A 133 0.18 6.67 2.35
C PHE A 133 0.09 6.82 3.88
N LEU A 134 -0.54 7.88 4.39
CA LEU A 134 -0.73 8.10 5.83
C LEU A 134 -1.52 6.97 6.48
N GLY A 135 -2.63 6.59 5.86
CA GLY A 135 -3.49 5.53 6.36
C GLY A 135 -2.84 4.15 6.33
N ILE A 136 -2.17 3.82 5.22
CA ILE A 136 -1.43 2.55 5.05
C ILE A 136 -0.31 2.46 6.09
N THR A 137 0.47 3.53 6.24
CA THR A 137 1.59 3.56 7.20
C THR A 137 1.08 3.43 8.64
N LEU A 138 0.02 4.16 9.02
CA LEU A 138 -0.56 4.05 10.36
C LEU A 138 -1.02 2.62 10.67
N ASP A 139 -1.67 1.93 9.74
CA ASP A 139 -2.15 0.57 9.99
C ASP A 139 -1.01 -0.46 10.14
N ILE A 140 0.15 -0.19 9.51
CA ILE A 140 1.33 -1.06 9.55
C ILE A 140 2.21 -0.79 10.77
N ASP A 141 2.70 0.44 10.95
CA ASP A 141 3.73 0.78 11.95
C ASP A 141 3.22 1.68 13.09
N GLY A 142 1.95 2.10 13.05
CA GLY A 142 1.34 2.95 14.07
C GLY A 142 1.78 4.41 14.02
N ARG A 143 2.43 4.87 12.95
CA ARG A 143 2.82 6.28 12.78
C ARG A 143 1.62 7.20 12.86
N ASP A 144 1.81 8.34 13.51
CA ASP A 144 0.80 9.39 13.71
C ASP A 144 -0.45 8.93 14.50
N ARG A 145 -0.43 7.75 15.16
CA ARG A 145 -1.57 7.24 15.93
C ARG A 145 -2.09 8.21 16.99
N ASP A 146 -1.21 9.03 17.56
CA ASP A 146 -1.55 9.98 18.63
C ASP A 146 -2.42 11.14 18.12
N ALA A 147 -2.53 11.32 16.80
CA ALA A 147 -3.45 12.26 16.17
C ALA A 147 -4.88 11.73 16.03
N LEU A 148 -5.11 10.42 16.22
CA LEU A 148 -6.45 9.84 16.17
C LEU A 148 -7.26 10.20 17.42
N PRO A 149 -8.59 10.37 17.31
CA PRO A 149 -9.46 10.49 18.47
C PRO A 149 -9.33 9.27 19.39
N ALA A 150 -9.50 9.50 20.70
CA ALA A 150 -9.45 8.42 21.69
C ALA A 150 -10.44 7.29 21.35
N GLY A 151 -9.94 6.05 21.36
CA GLY A 151 -10.70 4.84 21.04
C GLY A 151 -11.10 4.69 19.56
N PHE A 152 -10.65 5.57 18.65
CA PHE A 152 -10.95 5.44 17.22
C PHE A 152 -10.35 4.15 16.64
N ALA A 153 -9.06 3.91 16.88
CA ALA A 153 -8.39 2.70 16.42
C ALA A 153 -9.03 1.43 16.98
N ASP A 154 -9.47 1.43 18.24
CA ASP A 154 -10.15 0.28 18.84
C ASP A 154 -11.47 -0.05 18.14
N ARG A 155 -12.25 0.97 17.78
CA ARG A 155 -13.49 0.76 17.00
C ARG A 155 -13.22 0.24 15.59
N VAL A 156 -12.19 0.77 14.94
CA VAL A 156 -11.76 0.31 13.60
C VAL A 156 -11.32 -1.15 13.68
N HIS A 157 -10.49 -1.53 14.66
CA HIS A 157 -10.03 -2.91 14.83
C HIS A 157 -11.14 -3.87 15.31
N ALA A 158 -12.15 -3.38 16.02
CA ALA A 158 -13.32 -4.19 16.36
C ALA A 158 -14.19 -4.51 15.13
N GLN A 159 -14.27 -3.59 14.16
CA GLN A 159 -14.99 -3.79 12.91
C GLN A 159 -14.20 -4.64 11.91
N TRP A 160 -12.89 -4.41 11.82
CA TRP A 160 -11.96 -5.05 10.89
C TRP A 160 -10.75 -5.56 11.68
N PRO A 161 -10.81 -6.80 12.21
CA PRO A 161 -9.74 -7.40 13.00
C PRO A 161 -8.39 -7.38 12.28
N ARG A 162 -7.31 -7.23 13.06
CA ARG A 162 -5.95 -7.12 12.50
C ARG A 162 -5.38 -8.47 12.07
N ASP A 163 -5.74 -9.56 12.75
CA ASP A 163 -5.27 -10.92 12.48
C ASP A 163 -3.75 -11.01 12.23
N ASP A 164 -2.96 -10.48 13.17
CA ASP A 164 -1.49 -10.42 13.10
C ASP A 164 -0.94 -9.78 11.81
N LEU A 165 -1.66 -8.79 11.26
CA LEU A 165 -1.40 -8.09 9.99
C LEU A 165 0.08 -7.96 9.62
N GLY A 166 0.91 -7.39 10.51
CA GLY A 166 2.31 -7.10 10.21
C GLY A 166 3.11 -8.36 9.84
N TYR A 167 2.90 -9.46 10.57
CA TYR A 167 3.52 -10.75 10.25
C TYR A 167 2.85 -11.39 9.03
N ALA A 168 1.53 -11.32 8.92
CA ALA A 168 0.78 -11.92 7.83
C ALA A 168 1.16 -11.33 6.45
N ILE A 169 1.27 -10.00 6.34
CA ILE A 169 1.75 -9.32 5.12
C ILE A 169 3.20 -9.68 4.84
N ALA A 170 4.09 -9.61 5.83
CA ALA A 170 5.50 -9.94 5.65
C ALA A 170 5.70 -11.36 5.09
N HIS A 171 4.98 -12.35 5.64
CA HIS A 171 5.03 -13.73 5.12
C HIS A 171 4.45 -13.85 3.72
N ARG A 172 3.41 -13.09 3.38
CA ARG A 172 2.80 -13.13 2.05
C ARG A 172 3.72 -12.54 0.98
N VAL A 173 4.33 -11.39 1.26
CA VAL A 173 5.38 -10.78 0.43
C VAL A 173 6.55 -11.75 0.25
N ALA A 174 7.06 -12.32 1.35
CA ALA A 174 8.18 -13.25 1.34
C ALA A 174 7.90 -14.51 0.51
N ARG A 175 6.69 -15.06 0.57
CA ARG A 175 6.30 -16.24 -0.22
C ARG A 175 6.37 -15.97 -1.72
N GLY A 176 5.89 -14.80 -2.18
CA GLY A 176 5.99 -14.42 -3.58
C GLY A 176 7.45 -14.32 -4.04
N ILE A 177 8.31 -13.74 -3.21
CA ILE A 177 9.74 -13.59 -3.50
C ILE A 177 10.47 -14.93 -3.49
N ALA A 178 10.10 -15.86 -2.60
CA ALA A 178 10.70 -17.20 -2.57
C ALA A 178 10.48 -17.96 -3.89
N ALA A 179 9.34 -17.74 -4.54
CA ALA A 179 9.04 -18.31 -5.86
C ALA A 179 9.73 -17.54 -7.00
N LYS A 180 9.86 -16.21 -6.86
CA LYS A 180 10.43 -15.30 -7.88
C LYS A 180 11.30 -14.23 -7.21
N PRO A 181 12.61 -14.48 -7.02
CA PRO A 181 13.51 -13.56 -6.30
C PRO A 181 13.58 -12.14 -6.89
N ASP A 182 13.38 -11.99 -8.20
CA ASP A 182 13.41 -10.69 -8.90
C ASP A 182 12.30 -9.72 -8.43
N LYS A 183 11.28 -10.21 -7.72
CA LYS A 183 10.24 -9.38 -7.07
C LYS A 183 10.77 -8.60 -5.86
N ALA A 184 12.03 -8.81 -5.48
CA ALA A 184 12.72 -8.12 -4.40
C ALA A 184 13.93 -7.30 -4.90
N PRO A 185 13.70 -6.23 -5.69
CA PRO A 185 14.79 -5.40 -6.19
C PRO A 185 15.58 -4.79 -5.02
N PRO A 186 16.90 -4.59 -5.17
CA PRO A 186 17.76 -4.04 -4.13
C PRO A 186 17.20 -2.75 -3.51
N PHE A 187 17.41 -2.56 -2.20
CA PHE A 187 17.03 -1.35 -1.45
C PHE A 187 15.52 -1.05 -1.43
N SER A 188 14.68 -2.04 -1.73
CA SER A 188 13.23 -1.95 -1.64
C SER A 188 12.69 -2.59 -0.35
N PHE A 189 11.44 -2.27 0.00
CA PHE A 189 10.75 -2.94 1.10
C PHE A 189 10.65 -4.47 0.89
N PRO A 190 10.29 -4.98 -0.30
CA PRO A 190 10.36 -6.41 -0.60
C PRO A 190 11.73 -7.05 -0.36
N ALA A 191 12.84 -6.37 -0.71
CA ALA A 191 14.17 -6.88 -0.40
C ALA A 191 14.44 -6.97 1.11
N HIS A 192 13.97 -6.00 1.88
CA HIS A 192 14.06 -6.06 3.34
C HIS A 192 13.26 -7.25 3.90
N ILE A 193 12.03 -7.47 3.42
CA ILE A 193 11.22 -8.63 3.80
C ILE A 193 11.88 -9.95 3.40
N HIS A 194 12.48 -10.01 2.21
CA HIS A 194 13.20 -11.19 1.74
C HIS A 194 14.34 -11.59 2.69
N GLN A 195 15.12 -10.59 3.14
CA GLN A 195 16.17 -10.79 4.14
C GLN A 195 15.58 -11.30 5.46
N LEU A 196 14.54 -10.66 5.97
CA LEU A 196 13.95 -10.97 7.27
C LEU A 196 13.30 -12.35 7.33
N VAL A 197 12.56 -12.74 6.29
CA VAL A 197 11.67 -13.92 6.34
C VAL A 197 12.26 -15.12 5.60
N ASN A 198 12.89 -14.92 4.44
CA ASN A 198 13.48 -16.02 3.66
C ASN A 198 14.96 -16.24 3.98
N GLY A 199 15.57 -15.41 4.84
CA GLY A 199 16.97 -15.54 5.23
C GLY A 199 17.96 -15.22 4.11
N ALA A 200 17.56 -14.41 3.12
CA ALA A 200 18.48 -13.92 2.11
C ALA A 200 19.60 -13.08 2.74
N PRO A 201 20.83 -13.14 2.21
CA PRO A 201 21.93 -12.33 2.73
C PRO A 201 21.58 -10.83 2.63
N PRO A 202 21.97 -10.00 3.62
CA PRO A 202 21.82 -8.57 3.51
C PRO A 202 22.56 -8.06 2.28
N MET A 203 21.90 -7.25 1.47
CA MET A 203 22.53 -6.59 0.33
C MET A 203 22.92 -5.17 0.70
N THR A 204 24.18 -4.82 0.50
CA THR A 204 24.70 -3.48 0.67
C THR A 204 24.82 -2.77 -0.68
N PHE A 205 25.01 -1.45 -0.64
CA PHE A 205 25.35 -0.69 -1.84
C PHE A 205 26.66 -1.16 -2.48
N TRP A 206 27.63 -1.58 -1.67
CA TRP A 206 28.91 -2.07 -2.17
C TRP A 206 28.78 -3.36 -2.95
N ASP A 207 27.90 -4.28 -2.53
CA ASP A 207 27.64 -5.50 -3.30
C ASP A 207 27.13 -5.19 -4.72
N VAL A 208 26.31 -4.14 -4.88
CA VAL A 208 25.81 -3.72 -6.20
C VAL A 208 26.92 -3.08 -7.03
N VAL A 209 27.72 -2.20 -6.42
CA VAL A 209 28.81 -1.49 -7.12
C VAL A 209 29.95 -2.44 -7.49
N ASP A 210 30.37 -3.32 -6.59
CA ASP A 210 31.48 -4.25 -6.80
C ASP A 210 31.17 -5.31 -7.87
N ASN A 211 29.89 -5.65 -8.05
CA ASN A 211 29.44 -6.53 -9.15
C ASN A 211 29.19 -5.79 -10.47
N ALA A 212 29.28 -4.46 -10.50
CA ALA A 212 29.07 -3.69 -11.71
C ALA A 212 30.30 -3.75 -12.64
N PRO A 213 30.12 -3.84 -13.97
CA PRO A 213 31.23 -4.01 -14.92
C PRO A 213 32.03 -2.73 -15.18
N TRP A 214 31.86 -1.69 -14.36
CA TRP A 214 32.43 -0.35 -14.59
C TRP A 214 33.85 -0.17 -14.06
N GLY A 215 34.35 -1.11 -13.25
CA GLY A 215 35.72 -1.08 -12.73
C GLY A 215 35.94 -0.08 -11.59
N ASP A 216 34.86 0.32 -10.90
CA ASP A 216 34.94 1.16 -9.71
C ASP A 216 35.76 0.49 -8.60
N ARG A 217 36.46 1.30 -7.81
CA ARG A 217 37.28 0.84 -6.68
C ARG A 217 37.11 1.77 -5.51
N ALA A 218 36.98 1.20 -4.32
CA ALA A 218 36.98 1.96 -3.08
C ALA A 218 38.24 2.84 -3.01
N ARG A 219 38.05 4.15 -2.99
CA ARG A 219 39.10 5.10 -2.63
C ARG A 219 39.08 5.25 -1.12
N SER A 220 40.23 5.16 -0.47
CA SER A 220 40.35 5.50 0.94
C SER A 220 39.82 6.91 1.17
N LEU A 221 38.73 7.03 1.94
CA LEU A 221 38.25 8.35 2.38
C LEU A 221 39.33 8.94 3.30
N PRO A 222 39.72 10.22 3.12
CA PRO A 222 40.61 10.88 4.07
C PRO A 222 39.94 10.87 5.45
N CYS A 223 40.74 10.55 6.48
CA CYS A 223 40.32 10.52 7.88
C CYS A 223 39.84 11.89 8.36
#